data_AF-A0A7V1AHL8-F1
#
_entry.id   AF-A0A7V1AHL8-F1
#
_cell.length_a   1.000
_cell.length_b   1.000
_cell.length_c   1.000
_cell.angle_alpha   90.00
_cell.angle_beta   90.00
_cell.angle_gamma   90.00
#
_symmetry.space_group_name_H-M   'P 1'
#
loop_
_entity.id
_entity.type
_entity.pdbx_description
1 polymer ?
#
loop_
_entity_poly.entity_id
_entity_poly.type
_entity_poly.pdbx_seq_one_letter_code
_entity_poly.pdbx_strand_id
1 'polypeptide(L)'
;MLNLIQYREDCVKESVGFYRLKITIGTYERVKKMYRYIRTFILILPLLFIFTILFNNITKGKDINPDKCMKCHEKIYMKALSNPYRHTVATEDCALCHIIRNSDTGRGKSLKFSTFQSENILYLGKLDEDKKYRMEVTATDSAEKSSEPAVIAIDPEKIWEYQGKLQTLQELYGVKVDEVRKRSFVHATISWDTNAFATTEIEYLSKGRYPYRFSMDNSYTKAHKIVLRDLRHKRRYRFSVISRDIYGNILQSGEYIIDTSKEFSHLNKPLENDLPYPFISLMRVFKINGKEGFYLRVSANKPSEILVRLNEVEQLDIRHGRGFVSEKFLKIDICYKCHPPDASHPVGVKAKGDKVKTPDDLPTIQGGIITCITCHKPHGGERTYFNRFDFRKDLCIKCHIEEDYL
;
A
#
# COMPACT_ATOMS: atom_id res chain seq x y z
N MET A 1 102.58 -13.15 21.65
CA MET A 1 101.34 -12.40 21.88
C MET A 1 100.76 -12.06 20.51
N LEU A 2 99.57 -12.62 20.18
CA LEU A 2 98.48 -12.12 19.27
C LEU A 2 98.88 -11.29 18.02
N ASN A 3 98.38 -11.46 16.80
CA ASN A 3 97.07 -11.88 16.32
C ASN A 3 97.13 -12.17 14.79
N LEU A 4 96.10 -12.85 14.27
CA LEU A 4 96.00 -13.53 12.97
C LEU A 4 95.24 -12.73 11.86
N ILE A 5 95.59 -13.03 10.58
CA ILE A 5 94.77 -13.09 9.32
C ILE A 5 94.37 -11.75 8.66
N GLN A 6 94.92 -11.31 7.51
CA GLN A 6 94.89 -11.77 6.09
C GLN A 6 93.64 -11.31 5.27
N TYR A 7 93.87 -10.41 4.29
CA TYR A 7 92.94 -9.86 3.27
C TYR A 7 93.51 -10.26 1.88
N ARG A 8 92.83 -10.91 0.93
CA ARG A 8 91.56 -10.70 0.17
C ARG A 8 91.86 -10.11 -1.23
N GLU A 9 91.98 -10.99 -2.22
CA GLU A 9 91.72 -10.70 -3.64
C GLU A 9 90.50 -11.53 -4.09
N ASP A 10 89.94 -11.21 -5.27
CA ASP A 10 88.73 -11.75 -5.91
C ASP A 10 87.40 -11.06 -5.58
N CYS A 11 87.12 -9.97 -6.30
CA CYS A 11 85.76 -9.41 -6.36
C CYS A 11 85.47 -8.60 -7.64
N VAL A 12 85.59 -9.19 -8.84
CA VAL A 12 85.01 -8.60 -10.08
C VAL A 12 84.67 -9.71 -11.08
N LYS A 13 83.45 -10.29 -11.03
CA LYS A 13 82.82 -10.95 -12.21
C LYS A 13 81.34 -11.35 -12.08
N GLU A 14 80.71 -11.32 -10.91
CA GLU A 14 79.30 -11.78 -10.77
C GLU A 14 78.22 -10.69 -10.93
N SER A 15 78.57 -9.41 -11.02
CA SER A 15 77.58 -8.32 -10.97
C SER A 15 76.96 -7.91 -12.32
N VAL A 16 77.36 -8.46 -13.47
CA VAL A 16 76.84 -8.00 -14.79
C VAL A 16 75.75 -8.91 -15.36
N GLY A 17 75.78 -10.22 -15.05
CA GLY A 17 74.77 -11.19 -15.52
C GLY A 17 73.39 -11.04 -14.86
N PHE A 18 73.35 -10.73 -13.57
CA PHE A 18 72.10 -10.61 -12.81
C PHE A 18 71.27 -9.37 -13.13
N TYR A 19 71.91 -8.26 -13.53
CA TYR A 19 71.19 -7.02 -13.86
C TYR A 19 70.56 -7.06 -15.25
N ARG A 20 71.21 -7.70 -16.23
CA ARG A 20 70.65 -7.85 -17.58
C ARG A 20 69.39 -8.73 -17.59
N LEU A 21 69.36 -9.84 -16.85
CA LEU A 21 68.22 -10.75 -16.79
C LEU A 21 67.00 -10.15 -16.06
N LYS A 22 67.22 -9.37 -14.99
CA LYS A 22 66.13 -8.71 -14.25
C LYS A 22 65.40 -7.63 -15.06
N ILE A 23 66.11 -6.91 -15.94
CA ILE A 23 65.50 -5.84 -16.75
C ILE A 23 64.61 -6.42 -17.86
N THR A 24 64.98 -7.55 -18.47
CA THR A 24 64.19 -8.20 -19.54
C THR A 24 62.92 -8.88 -19.00
N ILE A 25 62.99 -9.50 -17.82
CA ILE A 25 61.82 -10.13 -17.17
C ILE A 25 60.85 -9.06 -16.63
N GLY A 26 61.37 -7.97 -16.05
CA GLY A 26 60.55 -6.86 -15.54
C GLY A 26 59.81 -6.08 -16.63
N THR A 27 60.38 -5.99 -17.84
CA THR A 27 59.74 -5.36 -19.01
C THR A 27 58.69 -6.28 -19.63
N TYR A 28 58.95 -7.59 -19.75
CA TYR A 28 57.98 -8.57 -20.26
C TYR A 28 56.74 -8.68 -19.36
N GLU A 29 56.90 -8.76 -18.04
CA GLU A 29 55.77 -8.80 -17.09
C GLU A 29 54.96 -7.49 -17.11
N ARG A 30 55.60 -6.32 -17.24
CA ARG A 30 54.88 -5.04 -17.38
C ARG A 30 54.05 -4.98 -18.66
N VAL A 31 54.60 -5.45 -19.79
CA VAL A 31 53.88 -5.48 -21.07
C VAL A 31 52.72 -6.47 -21.00
N LYS A 32 52.89 -7.65 -20.39
CA LYS A 32 51.84 -8.66 -20.21
C LYS A 32 50.71 -8.18 -19.30
N LYS A 33 51.05 -7.43 -18.23
CA LYS A 33 50.07 -6.81 -17.32
C LYS A 33 49.31 -5.68 -18.02
N MET A 34 49.99 -4.85 -18.80
CA MET A 34 49.40 -3.78 -19.61
C MET A 34 48.46 -4.35 -20.69
N TYR A 35 48.87 -5.42 -21.38
CA TYR A 35 48.02 -6.10 -22.37
C TYR A 35 46.80 -6.78 -21.73
N ARG A 36 46.94 -7.30 -20.51
CA ARG A 36 45.80 -7.78 -19.71
C ARG A 36 44.82 -6.65 -19.41
N TYR A 37 45.28 -5.51 -18.90
CA TYR A 37 44.41 -4.35 -18.61
C TYR A 37 43.73 -3.80 -19.87
N ILE A 38 44.44 -3.67 -20.99
CA ILE A 38 43.86 -3.23 -22.27
C ILE A 38 42.79 -4.22 -22.74
N ARG A 39 43.03 -5.53 -22.62
CA ARG A 39 42.07 -6.56 -23.03
C ARG A 39 40.84 -6.62 -22.12
N THR A 40 40.98 -6.39 -20.80
CA THR A 40 39.81 -6.22 -19.91
C THR A 40 39.06 -4.94 -20.25
N PHE A 41 39.75 -3.84 -20.55
CA PHE A 41 39.12 -2.56 -20.87
C PHE A 41 38.32 -2.61 -22.18
N ILE A 42 38.85 -3.29 -23.21
CA ILE A 42 38.16 -3.50 -24.50
C ILE A 42 36.92 -4.40 -24.34
N LEU A 43 36.89 -5.31 -23.36
CA LEU A 43 35.71 -6.15 -23.08
C LEU A 43 34.65 -5.43 -22.22
N ILE A 44 35.05 -4.50 -21.37
CA ILE A 44 34.14 -3.76 -20.48
C ILE A 44 33.48 -2.58 -21.21
N LEU A 45 34.17 -1.95 -22.18
CA LEU A 45 33.64 -0.80 -22.94
C LEU A 45 32.33 -1.09 -23.70
N PRO A 46 32.20 -2.19 -24.48
CA PRO A 46 30.94 -2.53 -25.13
C PRO A 46 29.87 -2.96 -24.13
N LEU A 47 30.26 -3.56 -22.99
CA LEU A 47 29.34 -3.91 -21.91
C LEU A 47 28.76 -2.67 -21.23
N LEU A 48 29.55 -1.62 -21.01
CA LEU A 48 29.08 -0.31 -20.53
C LEU A 48 28.19 0.39 -21.57
N PHE A 49 28.50 0.27 -22.86
CA PHE A 49 27.68 0.84 -23.94
C PHE A 49 26.34 0.11 -24.13
N ILE A 50 26.33 -1.22 -23.97
CA ILE A 50 25.12 -2.03 -23.93
C ILE A 50 24.33 -1.73 -22.66
N PHE A 51 24.99 -1.50 -21.52
CA PHE A 51 24.34 -1.11 -20.27
C PHE A 51 23.70 0.27 -20.38
N THR A 52 24.34 1.26 -21.02
CA THR A 52 23.72 2.57 -21.27
C THR A 52 22.59 2.51 -22.29
N ILE A 53 22.65 1.66 -23.31
CA ILE A 53 21.54 1.47 -24.27
C ILE A 53 20.37 0.71 -23.65
N LEU A 54 20.63 -0.32 -22.83
CA LEU A 54 19.60 -1.06 -22.11
C LEU A 54 18.95 -0.21 -21.00
N PHE A 55 19.71 0.63 -20.29
CA PHE A 55 19.14 1.55 -19.29
C PHE A 55 18.48 2.79 -19.90
N ASN A 56 18.96 3.33 -21.03
CA ASN A 56 18.28 4.45 -21.70
C ASN A 56 16.93 4.05 -22.33
N ASN A 57 16.69 2.75 -22.53
CA ASN A 57 15.41 2.24 -23.04
C ASN A 57 14.44 1.79 -21.93
N ILE A 58 14.84 1.79 -20.66
CA ILE A 58 13.97 1.39 -19.53
C ILE A 58 13.23 2.59 -18.89
N THR A 59 13.47 3.82 -19.34
CA THR A 59 12.77 5.02 -18.80
C THR A 59 12.03 5.87 -19.82
N LYS A 60 11.80 5.38 -21.04
CA LYS A 60 10.86 6.07 -21.97
C LYS A 60 9.43 5.57 -21.77
N GLY A 61 8.86 5.90 -20.62
CA GLY A 61 7.43 6.22 -20.59
C GLY A 61 7.19 7.36 -21.58
N LYS A 62 6.03 7.39 -22.25
CA LYS A 62 5.70 8.45 -23.23
C LYS A 62 5.90 9.83 -22.58
N ASP A 63 7.04 10.46 -22.85
CA ASP A 63 7.37 11.79 -22.36
C ASP A 63 6.32 12.77 -22.89
N ILE A 64 5.49 13.29 -21.98
CA ILE A 64 4.66 14.45 -22.26
C ILE A 64 5.62 15.61 -22.43
N ASN A 65 5.94 15.97 -23.68
CA ASN A 65 6.82 17.08 -24.01
C ASN A 65 6.26 18.37 -23.37
N PRO A 66 6.99 19.03 -22.44
CA PRO A 66 6.58 20.27 -21.79
C PRO A 66 6.15 21.38 -22.77
N ASP A 67 6.77 21.45 -23.96
CA ASP A 67 6.45 22.42 -25.01
C ASP A 67 5.00 22.31 -25.52
N LYS A 68 4.35 21.16 -25.33
CA LYS A 68 2.95 20.96 -25.73
C LYS A 68 1.98 21.62 -24.75
N CYS A 69 2.31 21.71 -23.47
CA CYS A 69 1.45 22.34 -22.47
C CYS A 69 1.32 23.85 -22.73
N MET A 70 2.44 24.50 -23.04
CA MET A 70 2.51 25.94 -23.28
C MET A 70 1.66 26.39 -24.47
N LYS A 71 1.54 25.58 -25.52
CA LYS A 71 0.73 25.90 -26.71
C LYS A 71 -0.75 26.15 -26.39
N CYS A 72 -1.28 25.47 -25.37
CA CYS A 72 -2.67 25.67 -24.92
C CYS A 72 -2.78 26.53 -23.65
N HIS A 73 -1.73 26.58 -22.82
CA HIS A 73 -1.70 27.30 -21.54
C HIS A 73 -0.81 28.55 -21.56
N GLU A 74 -0.68 29.18 -22.74
CA GLU A 74 0.20 30.34 -22.97
C GLU A 74 -0.02 31.45 -21.95
N LYS A 75 -1.27 31.80 -21.63
CA LYS A 75 -1.59 32.86 -20.64
C LYS A 75 -0.99 32.57 -19.26
N ILE A 76 -1.05 31.32 -18.82
CA ILE A 76 -0.49 30.92 -17.52
C ILE A 76 1.03 30.96 -17.58
N TYR A 77 1.61 30.44 -18.66
CA TYR A 77 3.04 30.44 -18.88
C TYR A 77 3.63 31.85 -18.91
N MET A 78 3.04 32.75 -19.70
CA MET A 78 3.48 34.15 -19.81
C MET A 78 3.34 34.90 -18.48
N LYS A 79 2.28 34.62 -17.71
CA LYS A 79 2.13 35.16 -16.36
C LYS A 79 3.21 34.64 -15.40
N ALA A 80 3.57 33.36 -15.48
CA ALA A 80 4.64 32.79 -14.67
C ALA A 80 5.98 33.47 -15.01
N LEU A 81 6.28 33.64 -16.30
CA LEU A 81 7.47 34.34 -16.78
C LEU A 81 7.54 35.81 -16.36
N SER A 82 6.41 36.51 -16.36
CA SER A 82 6.37 37.94 -15.99
C SER A 82 6.58 38.19 -14.49
N ASN A 83 6.43 37.18 -13.64
CA ASN A 83 6.62 37.36 -12.20
C ASN A 83 8.11 37.54 -11.88
N PRO A 84 8.48 38.55 -11.05
CA PRO A 84 9.86 38.81 -10.67
C PRO A 84 10.45 37.68 -9.82
N TYR A 85 9.62 37.01 -9.00
CA TYR A 85 10.01 35.82 -8.26
C TYR A 85 9.21 34.62 -8.77
N ARG A 86 9.90 33.58 -9.26
CA ARG A 86 9.27 32.35 -9.75
C ARG A 86 10.17 31.13 -9.55
N HIS A 87 9.55 29.95 -9.55
CA HIS A 87 10.28 28.68 -9.66
C HIS A 87 10.69 28.44 -11.11
N THR A 88 11.92 27.94 -11.32
CA THR A 88 12.39 27.46 -12.63
C THR A 88 11.52 26.33 -13.17
N VAL A 89 11.06 25.43 -12.29
CA VAL A 89 10.12 24.34 -12.61
C VAL A 89 8.83 24.85 -13.25
N ALA A 90 8.32 26.02 -12.83
CA ALA A 90 7.09 26.59 -13.38
C ALA A 90 7.22 27.07 -14.83
N THR A 91 8.46 27.23 -15.32
CA THR A 91 8.77 27.68 -16.68
C THR A 91 9.39 26.60 -17.56
N GLU A 92 9.83 25.48 -16.98
CA GLU A 92 10.55 24.42 -17.70
C GLU A 92 9.81 23.09 -17.70
N ASP A 93 9.04 22.78 -16.65
CA ASP A 93 8.48 21.44 -16.49
C ASP A 93 7.12 21.42 -15.79
N CYS A 94 6.07 21.79 -16.52
CA CYS A 94 4.70 21.81 -15.99
C CYS A 94 4.21 20.42 -15.56
N ALA A 95 4.65 19.36 -16.23
CA ALA A 95 4.15 18.02 -15.98
C ALA A 95 4.71 17.42 -14.68
N LEU A 96 5.81 17.96 -14.13
CA LEU A 96 6.34 17.54 -12.83
C LEU A 96 5.31 17.73 -11.72
N CYS A 97 4.59 18.85 -11.76
CA CYS A 97 3.61 19.18 -10.73
C CYS A 97 2.20 18.80 -11.13
N HIS A 98 1.83 18.89 -12.41
CA HIS A 98 0.43 18.78 -12.84
C HIS A 98 0.00 17.38 -13.32
N ILE A 99 0.92 16.51 -13.74
CA ILE A 99 0.55 15.24 -14.41
C ILE A 99 1.19 14.03 -13.73
N ILE A 100 0.48 12.90 -13.75
CA ILE A 100 0.96 11.60 -13.28
C ILE A 100 1.95 11.01 -14.31
N ARG A 101 3.26 11.19 -14.07
CA ARG A 101 4.32 10.70 -14.99
C ARG A 101 4.65 9.22 -14.87
N ASN A 102 4.62 8.68 -13.65
CA ASN A 102 4.97 7.30 -13.34
C ASN A 102 3.90 6.69 -12.42
N SER A 103 2.73 6.39 -12.96
CA SER A 103 1.97 5.26 -12.43
C SER A 103 2.52 4.03 -13.12
N ASP A 104 3.36 3.29 -12.39
CA ASP A 104 3.47 1.85 -12.65
C ASP A 104 2.05 1.32 -12.78
N THR A 105 1.80 0.56 -13.86
CA THR A 105 0.54 -0.15 -14.15
C THR A 105 -0.25 -0.45 -12.88
N GLY A 106 -1.47 0.09 -12.77
CA GLY A 106 -2.27 0.15 -11.54
C GLY A 106 -2.06 -1.02 -10.60
N ARG A 107 -1.60 -0.74 -9.37
CA ARG A 107 -1.46 -1.73 -8.31
C ARG A 107 -2.83 -2.30 -7.96
N GLY A 108 -3.22 -3.38 -8.62
CA GLY A 108 -4.43 -4.14 -8.32
C GLY A 108 -4.25 -4.91 -7.00
N LYS A 109 -5.16 -4.72 -6.05
CA LYS A 109 -5.23 -5.50 -4.81
C LYS A 109 -6.31 -6.57 -4.93
N SER A 110 -5.95 -7.84 -4.75
CA SER A 110 -6.91 -8.95 -4.70
C SER A 110 -7.09 -9.42 -3.26
N LEU A 111 -8.33 -9.49 -2.80
CA LEU A 111 -8.73 -9.96 -1.47
C LEU A 111 -9.67 -11.14 -1.63
N LYS A 112 -9.29 -12.30 -1.08
CA LYS A 112 -10.08 -13.53 -1.13
C LYS A 112 -10.64 -13.84 0.26
N PHE A 113 -11.95 -14.04 0.35
CA PHE A 113 -12.66 -14.30 1.60
C PHE A 113 -13.38 -15.64 1.53
N SER A 114 -12.74 -16.68 2.07
CA SER A 114 -13.12 -18.09 1.90
C SER A 114 -14.28 -18.58 2.76
N THR A 115 -15.00 -17.67 3.40
CA THR A 115 -16.18 -18.01 4.20
C THR A 115 -17.39 -18.13 3.29
N PHE A 116 -17.92 -19.35 3.12
CA PHE A 116 -19.15 -19.58 2.35
C PHE A 116 -20.36 -19.06 3.11
N GLN A 117 -20.74 -17.82 2.84
CA GLN A 117 -21.85 -17.14 3.50
C GLN A 117 -22.65 -16.35 2.49
N SER A 118 -23.96 -16.27 2.71
CA SER A 118 -24.82 -15.46 1.84
C SER A 118 -24.70 -13.97 2.13
N GLU A 119 -24.24 -13.58 3.33
CA GLU A 119 -24.08 -12.18 3.71
C GLU A 119 -22.82 -11.97 4.56
N ASN A 120 -22.03 -10.96 4.21
CA ASN A 120 -20.76 -10.66 4.86
C ASN A 120 -20.50 -9.15 4.93
N ILE A 121 -19.75 -8.73 5.94
CA ILE A 121 -19.02 -7.46 5.92
C ILE A 121 -17.53 -7.78 5.81
N LEU A 122 -16.86 -7.20 4.81
CA LEU A 122 -15.47 -7.47 4.46
C LEU A 122 -14.62 -6.23 4.68
N TYR A 123 -13.45 -6.39 5.30
CA TYR A 123 -12.49 -5.30 5.48
C TYR A 123 -11.62 -5.15 4.23
N LEU A 124 -11.70 -3.98 3.57
CA LEU A 124 -10.94 -3.68 2.36
C LEU A 124 -9.55 -3.10 2.66
N GLY A 125 -9.32 -2.62 3.88
CA GLY A 125 -8.11 -1.87 4.26
C GLY A 125 -8.27 -0.37 4.06
N LYS A 126 -7.16 0.36 4.20
CA LYS A 126 -7.07 1.77 3.83
C LYS A 126 -7.05 1.90 2.31
N LEU A 127 -7.83 2.83 1.78
CA LEU A 127 -7.77 3.28 0.40
C LEU A 127 -7.26 4.72 0.40
N ASP A 128 -6.41 5.05 -0.56
CA ASP A 128 -5.97 6.43 -0.80
C ASP A 128 -7.18 7.27 -1.20
N GLU A 129 -7.49 8.31 -0.42
CA GLU A 129 -8.71 9.10 -0.61
C GLU A 129 -8.70 9.90 -1.91
N ASP A 130 -7.51 10.24 -2.37
CA ASP A 130 -7.26 11.00 -3.59
C ASP A 130 -7.44 10.19 -4.88
N LYS A 131 -7.58 8.86 -4.75
CA LYS A 131 -7.65 7.95 -5.89
C LYS A 131 -9.05 7.38 -6.06
N LYS A 132 -9.44 7.18 -7.32
CA LYS A 132 -10.64 6.41 -7.65
C LYS A 132 -10.26 4.96 -7.88
N TYR A 133 -11.17 4.05 -7.55
CA TYR A 133 -10.98 2.62 -7.72
C TYR A 133 -12.14 2.02 -8.50
N ARG A 134 -11.85 0.95 -9.23
CA ARG A 134 -12.83 0.04 -9.81
C ARG A 134 -12.73 -1.24 -9.03
N MET A 135 -13.80 -1.58 -8.32
CA MET A 135 -13.90 -2.80 -7.55
C MET A 135 -14.74 -3.80 -8.32
N GLU A 136 -14.19 -5.00 -8.52
CA GLU A 136 -14.91 -6.15 -9.03
C GLU A 136 -15.10 -7.16 -7.90
N VAL A 137 -16.32 -7.68 -7.77
CA VAL A 137 -16.67 -8.67 -6.76
C VAL A 137 -17.27 -9.89 -7.44
N THR A 138 -16.68 -11.06 -7.20
CA THR A 138 -17.15 -12.35 -7.70
C THR A 138 -17.55 -13.22 -6.53
N ALA A 139 -18.72 -13.86 -6.62
CA ALA A 139 -19.15 -14.91 -5.70
C ALA A 139 -18.90 -16.29 -6.33
N THR A 140 -18.34 -17.23 -5.57
CA THR A 140 -18.15 -18.61 -6.00
C THR A 140 -18.80 -19.55 -5.00
N ASP A 141 -19.70 -20.41 -5.44
CA ASP A 141 -20.37 -21.38 -4.56
C ASP A 141 -19.50 -22.61 -4.27
N SER A 142 -19.99 -23.51 -3.40
CA SER A 142 -19.26 -24.72 -3.00
C SER A 142 -19.11 -25.75 -4.13
N ALA A 143 -19.84 -25.58 -5.24
CA ALA A 143 -19.73 -26.37 -6.45
C ALA A 143 -18.84 -25.70 -7.51
N GLU A 144 -18.07 -24.68 -7.10
CA GLU A 144 -17.13 -23.91 -7.93
C GLU A 144 -17.78 -23.13 -9.07
N LYS A 145 -19.10 -22.91 -9.02
CA LYS A 145 -19.78 -22.02 -9.98
C LYS A 145 -19.59 -20.58 -9.53
N SER A 146 -19.13 -19.72 -10.44
CA SER A 146 -18.89 -18.30 -10.16
C SER A 146 -19.96 -17.39 -10.75
N SER A 147 -20.19 -16.26 -10.11
CA SER A 147 -21.02 -15.18 -10.62
C SER A 147 -20.30 -14.42 -11.73
N GLU A 148 -21.06 -13.72 -12.56
CA GLU A 148 -20.50 -12.59 -13.30
C GLU A 148 -19.90 -11.56 -12.30
N PRO A 149 -18.79 -10.88 -12.63
CA PRO A 149 -18.20 -9.88 -11.75
C PRO A 149 -19.15 -8.69 -11.56
N ALA A 150 -19.55 -8.42 -10.31
CA ALA A 150 -20.25 -7.20 -9.96
C ALA A 150 -19.23 -6.05 -9.86
N VAL A 151 -19.44 -4.98 -10.63
CA VAL A 151 -18.48 -3.88 -10.75
C VAL A 151 -19.04 -2.60 -10.17
N ILE A 152 -18.28 -1.94 -9.30
CA ILE A 152 -18.57 -0.56 -8.86
C ILE A 152 -17.34 0.34 -8.93
N ALA A 153 -17.59 1.60 -9.29
CA ALA A 153 -16.62 2.67 -9.11
C ALA A 153 -16.67 3.16 -7.66
N ILE A 154 -15.50 3.32 -7.06
CA ILE A 154 -15.31 3.79 -5.70
C ILE A 154 -14.57 5.11 -5.77
N ASP A 155 -15.18 6.12 -5.16
CA ASP A 155 -14.60 7.44 -4.91
C ASP A 155 -14.54 7.60 -3.38
N PRO A 156 -13.41 7.28 -2.73
CA PRO A 156 -13.32 7.19 -1.28
C PRO A 156 -13.71 8.46 -0.52
N GLU A 157 -13.52 9.64 -1.12
CA GLU A 157 -13.98 10.93 -0.59
C GLU A 157 -15.51 11.03 -0.52
N LYS A 158 -16.21 10.40 -1.47
CA LYS A 158 -17.68 10.40 -1.54
C LYS A 158 -18.33 9.25 -0.80
N ILE A 159 -17.54 8.32 -0.26
CA ILE A 159 -18.08 7.25 0.56
C ILE A 159 -18.56 7.85 1.87
N TRP A 160 -19.88 7.96 1.95
CA TRP A 160 -20.62 8.30 3.15
C TRP A 160 -20.14 7.49 4.37
N GLU A 161 -20.04 8.15 5.51
CA GLU A 161 -19.88 7.49 6.79
C GLU A 161 -21.20 6.82 7.19
N TYR A 162 -21.15 5.55 7.57
CA TYR A 162 -22.36 4.84 7.99
C TYR A 162 -22.92 5.46 9.28
N GLN A 163 -23.98 6.27 9.15
CA GLN A 163 -24.67 6.90 10.29
C GLN A 163 -25.72 6.00 10.96
N GLY A 164 -25.98 4.81 10.40
CA GLY A 164 -26.81 3.81 11.06
C GLY A 164 -26.09 3.13 12.22
N LYS A 165 -26.84 2.43 13.08
CA LYS A 165 -26.27 1.48 14.03
C LYS A 165 -26.52 0.07 13.49
N LEU A 166 -25.48 -0.62 13.04
CA LEU A 166 -25.57 -2.07 12.82
C LEU A 166 -25.88 -2.70 14.18
N GLN A 167 -26.59 -3.83 14.15
CA GLN A 167 -26.88 -4.56 15.37
C GLN A 167 -25.57 -4.88 16.10
N THR A 168 -25.50 -4.50 17.38
CA THR A 168 -24.36 -4.80 18.25
C THR A 168 -24.46 -6.25 18.74
N LEU A 169 -23.32 -6.90 18.91
CA LEU A 169 -23.27 -8.27 19.40
C LEU A 169 -23.78 -8.36 20.85
N GLN A 170 -24.84 -9.15 21.03
CA GLN A 170 -25.44 -9.42 22.34
C GLN A 170 -25.61 -10.91 22.59
N GLU A 171 -25.68 -11.72 21.53
CA GLU A 171 -25.92 -13.16 21.64
C GLU A 171 -24.94 -13.96 20.78
N LEU A 172 -24.43 -15.04 21.38
CA LEU A 172 -23.62 -16.08 20.75
C LEU A 172 -24.24 -17.42 21.16
N TYR A 173 -24.66 -18.23 20.19
CA TYR A 173 -25.44 -19.43 20.45
C TYR A 173 -25.14 -20.55 19.44
N GLY A 174 -25.68 -21.74 19.70
CA GLY A 174 -25.61 -22.86 18.76
C GLY A 174 -24.23 -23.49 18.58
N VAL A 175 -23.29 -23.27 19.50
CA VAL A 175 -21.93 -23.82 19.40
C VAL A 175 -21.95 -25.34 19.37
N LYS A 176 -21.39 -25.93 18.31
CA LYS A 176 -21.35 -27.39 18.13
C LYS A 176 -20.14 -27.83 17.31
N VAL A 177 -19.73 -29.08 17.52
CA VAL A 177 -18.81 -29.79 16.63
C VAL A 177 -19.65 -30.51 15.59
N ASP A 178 -19.63 -30.04 14.35
CA ASP A 178 -20.41 -30.62 13.26
C ASP A 178 -19.81 -31.92 12.74
N GLU A 179 -18.49 -32.05 12.82
CA GLU A 179 -17.78 -33.15 12.20
C GLU A 179 -16.40 -33.37 12.82
N VAL A 180 -16.02 -34.64 12.93
CA VAL A 180 -14.64 -35.09 13.13
C VAL A 180 -14.33 -36.10 12.04
N ARG A 181 -13.41 -35.75 11.14
CA ARG A 181 -12.93 -36.62 10.05
C ARG A 181 -11.48 -36.98 10.27
N LYS A 182 -11.15 -38.24 10.01
CA LYS A 182 -9.82 -38.83 10.00
C LYS A 182 -9.50 -39.22 8.57
N ARG A 183 -8.61 -38.45 7.95
CA ARG A 183 -7.94 -38.85 6.71
C ARG A 183 -6.47 -39.08 7.05
N SER A 184 -5.54 -38.53 6.26
CA SER A 184 -4.12 -38.50 6.63
C SER A 184 -3.85 -37.70 7.91
N PHE A 185 -4.71 -36.70 8.19
CA PHE A 185 -4.74 -35.93 9.43
C PHE A 185 -6.16 -35.91 10.00
N VAL A 186 -6.30 -35.60 11.29
CA VAL A 186 -7.63 -35.42 11.91
C VAL A 186 -8.05 -33.96 11.76
N HIS A 187 -9.27 -33.76 11.28
CA HIS A 187 -9.91 -32.47 11.13
C HIS A 187 -11.19 -32.43 11.96
N ALA A 188 -11.49 -31.27 12.56
CA ALA A 188 -12.76 -31.03 13.22
C ALA A 188 -13.41 -29.77 12.66
N THR A 189 -14.70 -29.84 12.36
CA THR A 189 -15.51 -28.70 11.93
C THR A 189 -16.36 -28.24 13.09
N ILE A 190 -16.28 -26.95 13.41
CA ILE A 190 -17.05 -26.30 14.48
C ILE A 190 -17.89 -25.17 13.86
N SER A 191 -19.13 -25.02 14.31
CA SER A 191 -20.00 -23.91 13.93
C SER A 191 -20.74 -23.32 15.12
N TRP A 192 -21.14 -22.07 14.95
CA TRP A 192 -21.97 -21.31 15.88
C TRP A 192 -22.58 -20.12 15.15
N ASP A 193 -23.55 -19.46 15.79
CA ASP A 193 -24.23 -18.30 15.26
C ASP A 193 -24.17 -17.11 16.23
N THR A 194 -24.28 -15.91 15.68
CA THR A 194 -24.38 -14.66 16.42
C THR A 194 -25.51 -13.80 15.87
N ASN A 195 -26.06 -12.94 16.73
CA ASN A 195 -27.12 -12.02 16.31
C ASN A 195 -26.62 -10.79 15.52
N ALA A 196 -25.30 -10.58 15.46
CA ALA A 196 -24.65 -9.42 14.84
C ALA A 196 -23.48 -9.86 13.95
N PHE A 197 -23.04 -9.00 13.04
CA PHE A 197 -21.84 -9.29 12.24
C PHE A 197 -20.59 -9.30 13.14
N ALA A 198 -19.95 -10.47 13.26
CA ALA A 198 -18.80 -10.66 14.12
C ALA A 198 -17.68 -11.47 13.44
N THR A 199 -16.47 -11.34 13.98
CA THR A 199 -15.32 -12.16 13.57
C THR A 199 -15.54 -13.63 13.94
N THR A 200 -14.90 -14.52 13.17
CA THR A 200 -14.86 -15.96 13.47
C THR A 200 -13.54 -16.29 14.15
N GLU A 201 -13.58 -16.64 15.43
CA GLU A 201 -12.38 -16.96 16.21
C GLU A 201 -12.60 -18.15 17.16
N ILE A 202 -11.57 -18.95 17.35
CA ILE A 202 -11.56 -20.08 18.28
C ILE A 202 -10.25 -20.12 19.07
N GLU A 203 -10.37 -20.43 20.35
CA GLU A 203 -9.25 -20.82 21.21
C GLU A 203 -9.41 -22.29 21.59
N TYR A 204 -8.37 -23.10 21.41
CA TYR A 204 -8.41 -24.51 21.73
C TYR A 204 -7.10 -25.01 22.35
N LEU A 205 -7.19 -25.98 23.25
CA LEU A 205 -6.05 -26.52 23.96
C LEU A 205 -6.14 -28.03 24.14
N SER A 206 -4.99 -28.68 24.11
CA SER A 206 -4.80 -30.08 24.51
C SER A 206 -4.09 -30.11 25.86
N LYS A 207 -4.37 -31.12 26.69
CA LYS A 207 -3.67 -31.32 27.97
C LYS A 207 -2.14 -31.26 27.78
N GLY A 208 -1.47 -30.45 28.61
CA GLY A 208 -0.02 -30.26 28.60
C GLY A 208 0.52 -29.37 27.46
N ARG A 209 -0.34 -28.57 26.80
CA ARG A 209 0.06 -27.58 25.79
C ARG A 209 -0.56 -26.22 26.09
N TYR A 210 0.10 -25.18 25.58
CA TYR A 210 -0.46 -23.83 25.54
C TYR A 210 -1.70 -23.76 24.64
N PRO A 211 -2.64 -22.84 24.91
CA PRO A 211 -3.79 -22.62 24.04
C PRO A 211 -3.34 -22.12 22.67
N TYR A 212 -3.95 -22.69 21.63
CA TYR A 212 -3.83 -22.25 20.26
C TYR A 212 -5.01 -21.35 19.93
N ARG A 213 -4.75 -20.27 19.21
CA ARG A 213 -5.78 -19.32 18.77
C ARG A 213 -5.79 -19.29 17.25
N PHE A 214 -6.98 -19.37 16.67
CA PHE A 214 -7.19 -19.23 15.23
C PHE A 214 -8.29 -18.21 14.98
N SER A 215 -8.00 -17.25 14.11
CA SER A 215 -8.94 -16.24 13.63
C SER A 215 -9.10 -16.34 12.12
N MET A 216 -10.31 -16.10 11.63
CA MET A 216 -10.53 -15.82 10.21
C MET A 216 -10.42 -14.32 10.01
N ASP A 217 -9.41 -13.89 9.25
CA ASP A 217 -9.10 -12.47 9.12
C ASP A 217 -10.11 -11.74 8.22
N ASN A 218 -10.28 -10.44 8.49
CA ASN A 218 -10.90 -9.46 7.59
C ASN A 218 -12.36 -9.71 7.16
N SER A 219 -13.10 -10.61 7.81
CA SER A 219 -14.52 -10.86 7.54
C SER A 219 -15.36 -10.88 8.81
N TYR A 220 -16.57 -10.35 8.70
CA TYR A 220 -17.58 -10.37 9.75
C TYR A 220 -18.85 -11.02 9.21
N THR A 221 -19.33 -12.04 9.91
CA THR A 221 -20.46 -12.89 9.52
C THR A 221 -21.40 -13.10 10.72
N LYS A 222 -22.61 -13.59 10.46
CA LYS A 222 -23.56 -13.98 11.53
C LYS A 222 -23.56 -15.48 11.79
N ALA A 223 -23.33 -16.27 10.75
CA ALA A 223 -23.07 -17.69 10.86
C ALA A 223 -21.57 -17.95 10.72
N HIS A 224 -21.03 -18.78 11.62
CA HIS A 224 -19.61 -19.03 11.74
C HIS A 224 -19.30 -20.50 11.52
N LYS A 225 -18.19 -20.76 10.83
CA LYS A 225 -17.71 -22.11 10.58
C LYS A 225 -16.20 -22.11 10.51
N ILE A 226 -15.59 -23.03 11.25
CA ILE A 226 -14.14 -23.18 11.30
C ILE A 226 -13.76 -24.66 11.14
N VAL A 227 -12.67 -24.90 10.41
CA VAL A 227 -12.11 -26.24 10.24
C VAL A 227 -10.75 -26.27 10.91
N LEU A 228 -10.68 -26.88 12.09
CA LEU A 228 -9.42 -27.19 12.76
C LEU A 228 -8.73 -28.35 12.05
N ARG A 229 -7.46 -28.18 11.74
CA ARG A 229 -6.64 -29.16 11.02
C ARG A 229 -5.53 -29.71 11.92
N ASP A 230 -4.93 -30.80 11.49
CA ASP A 230 -3.75 -31.42 12.11
C ASP A 230 -3.94 -31.77 13.59
N LEU A 231 -5.16 -32.14 13.96
CA LEU A 231 -5.45 -32.68 15.28
C LEU A 231 -4.83 -34.08 15.41
N ARG A 232 -4.42 -34.43 16.63
CA ARG A 232 -3.89 -35.76 16.94
C ARG A 232 -5.05 -36.68 17.26
N HIS A 233 -5.01 -37.88 16.68
CA HIS A 233 -5.99 -38.93 16.92
C HIS A 233 -6.04 -39.38 18.41
N LYS A 234 -7.21 -39.85 18.87
CA LYS A 234 -7.43 -40.35 20.25
C LYS A 234 -7.04 -39.30 21.31
N ARG A 235 -7.36 -38.04 21.08
CA ARG A 235 -7.16 -36.93 22.01
C ARG A 235 -8.42 -36.12 22.23
N ARG A 236 -8.53 -35.56 23.44
CA ARG A 236 -9.53 -34.57 23.81
C ARG A 236 -8.93 -33.17 23.77
N TYR A 237 -9.63 -32.26 23.11
CA TYR A 237 -9.32 -30.84 23.05
C TYR A 237 -10.43 -30.06 23.74
N ARG A 238 -10.08 -29.12 24.61
CA ARG A 238 -11.01 -28.12 25.13
C ARG A 238 -10.97 -26.91 24.21
N PHE A 239 -12.13 -26.31 23.92
CA PHE A 239 -12.19 -25.12 23.10
C PHE A 239 -13.29 -24.16 23.56
N SER A 240 -13.10 -22.88 23.24
CA SER A 240 -14.12 -21.84 23.31
C SER A 240 -14.10 -21.04 22.02
N VAL A 241 -15.24 -20.54 21.59
CA VAL A 241 -15.35 -19.68 20.42
C VAL A 241 -15.51 -18.24 20.86
N ILE A 242 -14.88 -17.33 20.12
CA ILE A 242 -14.84 -15.90 20.41
C ILE A 242 -15.37 -15.17 19.19
N SER A 243 -16.31 -14.26 19.41
CA SER A 243 -16.88 -13.41 18.37
C SER A 243 -16.70 -11.96 18.78
N ARG A 244 -16.16 -11.15 17.86
CA ARG A 244 -16.01 -9.71 18.05
C ARG A 244 -16.75 -8.96 16.95
N ASP A 245 -17.68 -8.09 17.31
CA ASP A 245 -18.35 -7.27 16.30
C ASP A 245 -17.47 -6.16 15.75
N ILE A 246 -17.98 -5.49 14.71
CA ILE A 246 -17.32 -4.35 14.07
C ILE A 246 -17.10 -3.15 15.02
N TYR A 247 -17.84 -3.06 16.12
CA TYR A 247 -17.72 -2.01 17.13
C TYR A 247 -16.72 -2.38 18.24
N GLY A 248 -16.27 -3.64 18.28
CA GLY A 248 -15.29 -4.15 19.21
C GLY A 248 -15.89 -4.88 20.43
N ASN A 249 -17.22 -5.04 20.50
CA ASN A 249 -17.86 -5.84 21.54
C ASN A 249 -17.47 -7.31 21.36
N ILE A 250 -17.15 -8.00 22.45
CA ILE A 250 -16.68 -9.38 22.44
C ILE A 250 -17.66 -10.25 23.22
N LEU A 251 -18.00 -11.41 22.66
CA LEU A 251 -18.58 -12.53 23.40
C LEU A 251 -17.70 -13.76 23.25
N GLN A 252 -17.61 -14.53 24.33
CA GLN A 252 -16.94 -15.82 24.38
C GLN A 252 -17.94 -16.87 24.85
N SER A 253 -17.91 -18.05 24.22
CA SER A 253 -18.74 -19.16 24.65
C SER A 253 -18.24 -19.80 25.95
N GLY A 254 -19.05 -20.68 26.55
CA GLY A 254 -18.53 -21.67 27.50
C GLY A 254 -17.50 -22.62 26.87
N GLU A 255 -16.93 -23.51 27.68
CA GLU A 255 -15.99 -24.53 27.21
C GLU A 255 -16.71 -25.74 26.61
N TYR A 256 -16.22 -26.19 25.46
CA TYR A 256 -16.68 -27.38 24.75
C TYR A 256 -15.52 -28.35 24.55
N ILE A 257 -15.85 -29.60 24.19
CA ILE A 257 -14.85 -30.66 24.01
C ILE A 257 -14.95 -31.26 22.62
N ILE A 258 -13.81 -31.35 21.94
CA ILE A 258 -13.64 -32.17 20.74
C ILE A 258 -13.00 -33.48 21.18
N ASP A 259 -13.66 -34.61 20.93
CA ASP A 259 -13.07 -35.94 21.08
C ASP A 259 -12.72 -36.52 19.71
N THR A 260 -11.42 -36.68 19.45
CA THR A 260 -10.90 -37.22 18.19
C THR A 260 -10.74 -38.75 18.21
N SER A 261 -11.38 -39.43 19.16
CA SER A 261 -11.36 -40.89 19.27
C SER A 261 -12.33 -41.58 18.30
N LYS A 262 -13.37 -40.87 17.85
CA LYS A 262 -14.38 -41.38 16.91
C LYS A 262 -14.60 -40.37 15.79
N GLU A 263 -14.78 -40.89 14.58
CA GLU A 263 -15.24 -40.07 13.46
C GLU A 263 -16.76 -39.94 13.48
N PHE A 264 -17.26 -38.78 13.10
CA PHE A 264 -18.66 -38.54 12.86
C PHE A 264 -18.83 -37.35 11.92
N SER A 265 -19.97 -37.28 11.22
CA SER A 265 -20.33 -36.13 10.40
C SER A 265 -21.83 -35.88 10.54
N HIS A 266 -22.18 -34.71 11.04
CA HIS A 266 -23.55 -34.19 11.06
C HIS A 266 -23.76 -33.14 9.96
N LEU A 267 -22.83 -33.05 9.00
CA LEU A 267 -22.97 -32.15 7.86
C LEU A 267 -23.99 -32.74 6.89
N ASN A 268 -25.12 -32.07 6.73
CA ASN A 268 -26.00 -32.33 5.60
C ASN A 268 -25.19 -32.08 4.32
N LYS A 269 -25.18 -33.08 3.40
CA LYS A 269 -24.66 -32.85 2.05
C LYS A 269 -25.45 -31.67 1.45
N PRO A 270 -24.79 -30.71 0.78
CA PRO A 270 -25.50 -29.71 -0.01
C PRO A 270 -26.51 -30.43 -0.91
N LEU A 271 -27.78 -30.01 -0.87
CA LEU A 271 -28.82 -30.58 -1.71
C LEU A 271 -28.37 -30.47 -3.17
N GLU A 272 -28.28 -31.60 -3.87
CA GLU A 272 -27.61 -31.72 -5.19
C GLU A 272 -28.43 -31.12 -6.35
N ASN A 273 -29.54 -30.43 -6.08
CA ASN A 273 -30.34 -29.73 -7.09
C ASN A 273 -31.09 -28.54 -6.46
N ASP A 274 -30.73 -27.31 -6.85
CA ASP A 274 -31.69 -26.26 -7.27
C ASP A 274 -31.02 -24.93 -7.72
N LEU A 275 -31.02 -24.71 -9.05
CA LEU A 275 -30.95 -23.43 -9.81
C LEU A 275 -29.76 -22.44 -9.55
N PRO A 276 -29.75 -21.23 -10.18
CA PRO A 276 -28.76 -20.67 -11.13
C PRO A 276 -27.35 -20.38 -10.56
N TYR A 277 -26.42 -19.89 -11.39
CA TYR A 277 -25.12 -19.34 -10.94
C TYR A 277 -25.29 -18.38 -9.74
N PRO A 278 -24.34 -18.30 -8.78
CA PRO A 278 -24.43 -17.30 -7.74
C PRO A 278 -24.47 -15.91 -8.36
N PHE A 279 -25.13 -14.97 -7.70
CA PHE A 279 -25.10 -13.56 -8.09
C PHE A 279 -25.06 -12.68 -6.85
N ILE A 280 -24.44 -11.51 -6.99
CA ILE A 280 -24.34 -10.49 -5.95
C ILE A 280 -25.65 -9.69 -5.94
N SER A 281 -26.41 -9.81 -4.85
CA SER A 281 -27.69 -9.11 -4.66
C SER A 281 -27.54 -7.76 -3.96
N LEU A 282 -26.46 -7.58 -3.19
CA LEU A 282 -26.13 -6.32 -2.51
C LEU A 282 -24.63 -6.11 -2.53
N MET A 283 -24.22 -4.89 -2.84
CA MET A 283 -22.84 -4.45 -2.67
C MET A 283 -22.84 -2.99 -2.21
N ARG A 284 -22.28 -2.72 -1.03
CA ARG A 284 -22.20 -1.37 -0.49
C ARG A 284 -20.89 -1.16 0.26
N VAL A 285 -20.15 -0.14 -0.16
CA VAL A 285 -18.93 0.31 0.53
C VAL A 285 -19.29 1.41 1.50
N PHE A 286 -18.68 1.38 2.69
CA PHE A 286 -18.93 2.35 3.76
C PHE A 286 -17.72 2.48 4.69
N LYS A 287 -17.69 3.58 5.44
CA LYS A 287 -16.78 3.80 6.58
C LYS A 287 -17.54 3.55 7.90
N ILE A 288 -16.82 3.12 8.93
CA ILE A 288 -17.35 2.97 10.29
C ILE A 288 -16.72 4.07 11.16
N ASN A 289 -17.55 4.85 11.85
CA ASN A 289 -17.06 5.90 12.73
C ASN A 289 -16.11 5.33 13.80
N GLY A 290 -14.95 5.98 13.99
CA GLY A 290 -13.92 5.54 14.94
C GLY A 290 -13.09 4.32 14.51
N LYS A 291 -13.24 3.82 13.27
CA LYS A 291 -12.43 2.73 12.72
C LYS A 291 -11.73 3.18 11.45
N GLU A 292 -10.47 2.78 11.31
CA GLU A 292 -9.70 3.05 10.10
C GLU A 292 -10.08 2.10 8.95
N GLY A 293 -10.08 2.63 7.73
CA GLY A 293 -10.26 1.88 6.50
C GLY A 293 -11.71 1.71 6.06
N PHE A 294 -11.88 0.96 4.97
CA PHE A 294 -13.13 0.81 4.26
C PHE A 294 -13.69 -0.60 4.42
N TYR A 295 -15.02 -0.69 4.45
CA TYR A 295 -15.74 -1.94 4.62
C TYR A 295 -16.68 -2.14 3.44
N LEU A 296 -16.85 -3.39 3.02
CA LEU A 296 -17.78 -3.80 2.00
C LEU A 296 -18.84 -4.72 2.61
N ARG A 297 -20.10 -4.30 2.59
CA ARG A 297 -21.24 -5.21 2.83
C ARG A 297 -21.62 -5.84 1.51
N VAL A 298 -21.57 -7.16 1.46
CA VAL A 298 -21.90 -7.94 0.27
C VAL A 298 -22.91 -9.02 0.62
N SER A 299 -23.90 -9.20 -0.24
CA SER A 299 -24.86 -10.30 -0.15
C SER A 299 -24.91 -11.04 -1.48
N ALA A 300 -24.98 -12.36 -1.41
CA ALA A 300 -25.20 -13.26 -2.52
C ALA A 300 -26.49 -14.05 -2.29
N ASN A 301 -27.12 -14.51 -3.38
CA ASN A 301 -28.34 -15.31 -3.31
C ASN A 301 -28.16 -16.70 -2.67
N LYS A 302 -26.90 -17.17 -2.53
CA LYS A 302 -26.54 -18.43 -1.89
C LYS A 302 -25.18 -18.35 -1.21
N PRO A 303 -24.87 -19.25 -0.27
CA PRO A 303 -23.58 -19.27 0.42
C PRO A 303 -22.42 -19.35 -0.57
N SER A 304 -21.58 -18.32 -0.58
CA SER A 304 -20.51 -18.17 -1.56
C SER A 304 -19.24 -17.64 -0.92
N GLU A 305 -18.10 -18.08 -1.41
CA GLU A 305 -16.81 -17.41 -1.23
C GLU A 305 -16.80 -16.11 -2.05
N ILE A 306 -16.20 -15.05 -1.49
CA ILE A 306 -16.14 -13.74 -2.15
C ILE A 306 -14.71 -13.42 -2.55
N LEU A 307 -14.51 -13.05 -3.81
CA LEU A 307 -13.28 -12.49 -4.34
C LEU A 307 -13.49 -11.02 -4.68
N VAL A 308 -12.68 -10.15 -4.11
CA VAL A 308 -12.68 -8.71 -4.37
C VAL A 308 -11.40 -8.32 -5.08
N ARG A 309 -11.50 -7.72 -6.27
CA ARG A 309 -10.38 -7.09 -6.99
C ARG A 309 -10.55 -5.59 -6.98
N LEU A 310 -9.60 -4.87 -6.40
CA LEU A 310 -9.57 -3.41 -6.35
C LEU A 310 -8.46 -2.92 -7.27
N ASN A 311 -8.84 -2.22 -8.34
CA ASN A 311 -7.90 -1.61 -9.26
C ASN A 311 -8.02 -0.10 -9.17
N GLU A 312 -6.90 0.61 -9.00
CA GLU A 312 -6.87 2.07 -9.13
C GLU A 312 -7.28 2.45 -10.56
N VAL A 313 -8.24 3.36 -10.69
CA VAL A 313 -8.69 3.87 -11.98
C VAL A 313 -7.88 5.13 -12.27
N GLU A 314 -6.99 5.04 -13.25
CA GLU A 314 -6.40 6.22 -13.87
C GLU A 314 -7.54 7.02 -14.53
N GLN A 315 -7.79 8.23 -14.04
CA GLN A 315 -8.77 9.12 -14.66
C GLN A 315 -8.18 9.63 -15.98
N LEU A 316 -8.51 8.96 -17.08
CA LEU A 316 -8.05 9.39 -18.40
C LEU A 316 -8.78 10.68 -18.80
N ASP A 317 -8.06 11.79 -18.83
CA ASP A 317 -8.54 13.06 -19.38
C ASP A 317 -8.18 13.13 -20.88
N ILE A 318 -9.16 13.50 -21.72
CA ILE A 318 -9.00 13.51 -23.19
C ILE A 318 -7.86 14.45 -23.64
N ARG A 319 -7.56 15.50 -22.88
CA ARG A 319 -6.48 16.47 -23.18
C ARG A 319 -5.19 16.22 -22.40
N HIS A 320 -5.28 15.60 -21.21
CA HIS A 320 -4.17 15.47 -20.26
C HIS A 320 -3.73 14.01 -19.98
N GLY A 321 -4.20 13.02 -20.76
CA GLY A 321 -3.71 11.65 -20.68
C GLY A 321 -4.19 10.95 -19.41
N ARG A 322 -3.28 10.44 -18.56
CA ARG A 322 -3.58 9.77 -17.27
C ARG A 322 -4.21 10.67 -16.20
N GLY A 323 -4.56 11.90 -16.58
CA GLY A 323 -5.22 12.88 -15.74
C GLY A 323 -4.24 13.69 -14.90
N PHE A 324 -4.82 14.57 -14.11
CA PHE A 324 -4.10 15.37 -13.14
C PHE A 324 -3.82 14.56 -11.87
N VAL A 325 -2.72 14.90 -11.20
CA VAL A 325 -2.51 14.49 -9.80
C VAL A 325 -3.61 15.07 -8.89
N SER A 326 -3.84 14.45 -7.73
CA SER A 326 -4.91 14.85 -6.81
C SER A 326 -4.72 16.25 -6.25
N GLU A 327 -5.81 16.88 -5.76
CA GLU A 327 -5.73 18.23 -5.19
C GLU A 327 -4.78 18.29 -3.99
N LYS A 328 -4.82 17.32 -3.08
CA LYS A 328 -3.95 17.30 -1.90
C LYS A 328 -2.47 17.12 -2.31
N PHE A 329 -2.20 16.19 -3.22
CA PHE A 329 -0.85 15.99 -3.74
C PHE A 329 -0.32 17.24 -4.44
N LEU A 330 -1.13 17.88 -5.28
CA LEU A 330 -0.82 19.14 -5.99
C LEU A 330 -0.48 20.30 -5.06
N LYS A 331 -1.15 20.34 -3.90
CA LYS A 331 -1.16 21.51 -3.03
C LYS A 331 -0.27 21.32 -1.78
N ILE A 332 0.20 20.10 -1.51
CA ILE A 332 1.03 19.75 -0.36
C ILE A 332 2.19 18.82 -0.77
N ASP A 333 1.90 17.56 -1.10
CA ASP A 333 2.92 16.50 -1.16
C ASP A 333 3.97 16.74 -2.27
N ILE A 334 3.56 17.36 -3.39
CA ILE A 334 4.48 17.70 -4.46
C ILE A 334 5.52 18.74 -4.02
N CYS A 335 5.14 19.67 -3.15
CA CYS A 335 6.05 20.67 -2.60
C CYS A 335 7.09 19.99 -1.72
N TYR A 336 6.68 18.99 -0.95
CA TYR A 336 7.57 18.23 -0.07
C TYR A 336 8.60 17.35 -0.77
N LYS A 337 8.45 17.11 -2.08
CA LYS A 337 9.49 16.43 -2.85
C LYS A 337 10.79 17.25 -2.94
N CYS A 338 10.71 18.56 -2.77
CA CYS A 338 11.86 19.46 -2.87
C CYS A 338 12.03 20.38 -1.65
N HIS A 339 10.97 20.65 -0.89
CA HIS A 339 11.01 21.46 0.32
C HIS A 339 10.79 20.60 1.57
N PRO A 340 11.60 20.75 2.62
CA PRO A 340 11.38 20.00 3.84
C PRO A 340 10.11 20.49 4.57
N PRO A 341 9.37 19.58 5.24
CA PRO A 341 8.06 19.86 5.81
C PRO A 341 8.04 20.74 7.07
N ASP A 342 9.21 21.04 7.64
CA ASP A 342 9.42 21.78 8.88
C ASP A 342 9.54 23.30 8.71
N ALA A 343 9.65 23.79 7.46
CA ALA A 343 10.01 25.18 7.19
C ALA A 343 8.82 26.17 7.14
N SER A 344 7.58 25.69 7.11
CA SER A 344 6.40 26.52 6.85
C SER A 344 5.25 25.99 7.67
N HIS A 345 4.54 26.90 8.35
CA HIS A 345 3.31 26.68 9.12
C HIS A 345 2.50 25.40 8.76
N PRO A 346 1.88 24.70 9.74
CA PRO A 346 1.13 23.45 9.49
C PRO A 346 0.21 23.51 8.27
N VAL A 347 0.31 22.49 7.40
CA VAL A 347 -0.54 22.28 6.21
C VAL A 347 -1.14 20.88 6.24
N GLY A 348 -2.23 20.66 5.51
CA GLY A 348 -3.02 19.42 5.60
C GLY A 348 -3.91 19.36 6.84
N VAL A 349 -4.02 20.48 7.56
CA VAL A 349 -4.87 20.64 8.75
C VAL A 349 -6.02 21.60 8.47
N LYS A 350 -7.13 21.45 9.18
CA LYS A 350 -8.27 22.36 9.07
C LYS A 350 -8.01 23.62 9.90
N ALA A 351 -8.10 24.80 9.27
CA ALA A 351 -8.02 26.07 9.99
C ALA A 351 -9.36 26.38 10.67
N LYS A 352 -9.69 25.68 11.76
CA LYS A 352 -10.93 25.91 12.54
C LYS A 352 -10.72 25.59 14.02
N GLY A 353 -10.91 26.57 14.89
CA GLY A 353 -10.85 26.47 16.34
C GLY A 353 -11.23 27.80 17.01
N ASP A 354 -11.14 27.88 18.33
CA ASP A 354 -11.59 29.06 19.11
C ASP A 354 -10.82 30.34 18.79
N LYS A 355 -9.58 30.21 18.29
CA LYS A 355 -8.64 31.30 18.01
C LYS A 355 -8.22 31.38 16.54
N VAL A 356 -8.75 30.48 15.71
CA VAL A 356 -8.36 30.34 14.30
C VAL A 356 -9.59 30.04 13.44
N LYS A 357 -9.82 30.84 12.41
CA LYS A 357 -10.88 30.64 11.42
C LYS A 357 -10.32 30.18 10.07
N THR A 358 -11.20 29.60 9.27
CA THR A 358 -10.87 29.26 7.88
C THR A 358 -10.85 30.58 7.09
N PRO A 359 -9.81 30.85 6.30
CA PRO A 359 -9.71 32.10 5.57
C PRO A 359 -10.74 32.13 4.43
N ASP A 360 -11.46 33.25 4.30
CA ASP A 360 -12.52 33.42 3.31
C ASP A 360 -11.97 33.75 1.91
N ASP A 361 -10.79 34.37 1.84
CA ASP A 361 -10.16 34.91 0.63
C ASP A 361 -8.86 34.18 0.22
N LEU A 362 -8.53 33.07 0.88
CA LEU A 362 -7.38 32.24 0.56
C LEU A 362 -7.82 30.86 0.04
N PRO A 363 -7.08 30.28 -0.92
CA PRO A 363 -7.44 28.98 -1.46
C PRO A 363 -7.21 27.88 -0.41
N THR A 364 -8.23 27.10 -0.14
CA THR A 364 -8.17 25.88 0.69
C THR A 364 -8.62 24.68 -0.13
N ILE A 365 -8.43 23.46 0.39
CA ILE A 365 -9.07 22.26 -0.15
C ILE A 365 -10.33 21.93 0.67
N GLN A 366 -11.03 20.85 0.29
CA GLN A 366 -12.33 20.48 0.87
C GLN A 366 -12.32 20.52 2.41
N GLY A 367 -13.38 21.11 2.96
CA GLY A 367 -13.54 21.22 4.41
C GLY A 367 -12.72 22.32 5.07
N GLY A 368 -12.08 23.22 4.31
CA GLY A 368 -11.31 24.36 4.84
C GLY A 368 -9.89 23.99 5.27
N ILE A 369 -9.33 22.94 4.65
CA ILE A 369 -7.97 22.49 4.95
C ILE A 369 -6.97 23.41 4.25
N ILE A 370 -6.02 23.92 5.04
CA ILE A 370 -4.95 24.79 4.56
C ILE A 370 -3.83 23.96 3.92
N THR A 371 -3.22 24.51 2.87
CA THR A 371 -2.20 23.85 2.03
C THR A 371 -1.03 24.81 1.80
N CYS A 372 0.05 24.34 1.15
CA CYS A 372 1.17 25.24 0.83
C CYS A 372 0.72 26.39 -0.09
N ILE A 373 -0.19 26.12 -1.03
CA ILE A 373 -0.66 27.14 -1.98
C ILE A 373 -1.68 28.14 -1.38
N THR A 374 -2.17 27.87 -0.16
CA THR A 374 -2.99 28.81 0.61
C THR A 374 -2.22 30.10 0.84
N CYS A 375 -0.92 29.99 1.14
CA CYS A 375 -0.04 31.11 1.43
C CYS A 375 0.83 31.49 0.22
N HIS A 376 1.27 30.49 -0.56
CA HIS A 376 2.21 30.66 -1.67
C HIS A 376 1.54 30.60 -3.05
N LYS A 377 2.16 31.27 -4.04
CA LYS A 377 1.81 31.19 -5.45
C LYS A 377 2.72 30.16 -6.13
N PRO A 378 2.21 29.00 -6.57
CA PRO A 378 3.05 27.88 -7.04
C PRO A 378 3.84 28.18 -8.33
N HIS A 379 3.38 29.14 -9.14
CA HIS A 379 4.07 29.58 -10.38
C HIS A 379 4.91 30.85 -10.20
N GLY A 380 4.95 31.42 -8.99
CA GLY A 380 5.63 32.68 -8.71
C GLY A 380 4.68 33.86 -8.47
N GLY A 381 5.28 34.97 -8.05
CA GLY A 381 4.58 36.22 -7.74
C GLY A 381 5.52 37.41 -7.60
N GLU A 382 4.94 38.52 -7.14
CA GLU A 382 5.63 39.81 -6.99
C GLU A 382 6.51 39.90 -5.73
N ARG A 383 6.36 38.95 -4.81
CA ARG A 383 7.03 38.95 -3.50
C ARG A 383 8.01 37.78 -3.40
N THR A 384 9.05 37.97 -2.59
CA THR A 384 9.98 36.90 -2.20
C THR A 384 9.20 35.72 -1.61
N TYR A 385 9.72 34.50 -1.81
CA TYR A 385 9.07 33.25 -1.41
C TYR A 385 7.67 33.01 -2.01
N PHE A 386 7.28 33.80 -3.03
CA PHE A 386 6.03 33.67 -3.77
C PHE A 386 4.78 33.92 -2.92
N ASN A 387 4.89 34.74 -1.88
CA ASN A 387 3.79 34.94 -0.94
C ASN A 387 2.64 35.72 -1.56
N ARG A 388 1.41 35.35 -1.19
CA ARG A 388 0.20 36.09 -1.58
C ARG A 388 0.11 37.44 -0.88
N PHE A 389 0.49 37.47 0.40
CA PHE A 389 0.46 38.63 1.29
C PHE A 389 1.80 38.79 2.03
N ASP A 390 2.00 39.88 2.78
CA ASP A 390 3.15 40.02 3.67
C ASP A 390 2.96 39.08 4.89
N PHE A 391 3.97 38.25 5.20
CA PHE A 391 3.93 37.28 6.29
C PHE A 391 3.96 37.92 7.68
N ARG A 392 4.31 39.20 7.80
CA ARG A 392 4.49 39.83 9.11
C ARG A 392 3.19 40.21 9.82
N LYS A 393 2.10 40.44 9.07
CA LYS A 393 0.78 40.72 9.67
C LYS A 393 -0.39 40.31 8.78
N ASP A 394 -0.38 40.76 7.53
CA ASP A 394 -1.53 40.66 6.61
C ASP A 394 -2.00 39.23 6.33
N LEU A 395 -1.07 38.27 6.26
CA LEU A 395 -1.43 36.87 6.02
C LEU A 395 -1.95 36.18 7.29
N CYS A 396 -1.33 36.44 8.43
CA CYS A 396 -1.63 35.75 9.68
C CYS A 396 -3.06 36.08 10.15
N ILE A 397 -3.48 37.34 10.04
CA ILE A 397 -4.83 37.81 10.42
C ILE A 397 -5.95 37.25 9.56
N LYS A 398 -5.64 36.60 8.43
CA LYS A 398 -6.67 35.91 7.63
C LYS A 398 -7.25 34.71 8.37
N CYS A 399 -6.45 34.11 9.25
CA CYS A 399 -6.81 32.90 9.99
C CYS A 399 -6.82 33.12 11.50
N HIS A 400 -5.86 33.87 12.06
CA HIS A 400 -5.77 34.12 13.50
C HIS A 400 -6.65 35.30 13.90
N ILE A 401 -7.55 35.08 14.88
CA ILE A 401 -8.57 36.05 15.32
C ILE A 401 -8.30 36.64 16.70
N GLU A 402 -7.14 36.38 17.30
CA GLU A 402 -6.73 36.97 18.59
C GLU A 402 -6.15 38.37 18.44
N GLU A 403 -6.30 39.19 19.48
CA GLU A 403 -5.79 40.58 19.53
C GLU A 403 -4.27 40.67 19.32
N ASP A 404 -3.50 39.65 19.73
CA ASP A 404 -2.04 39.60 19.56
C ASP A 404 -1.59 39.57 18.09
N TYR A 405 -2.50 39.26 17.16
CA TYR A 405 -2.23 39.21 15.72
C TYR A 405 -2.89 40.35 14.94
N LEU A 406 -3.93 41.01 15.50
CA LEU A 406 -4.67 42.13 14.89
C LEU A 406 -3.89 43.45 14.97
#